data_AF-A0A1F2XBU4-F1
#
_entry.id   AF-A0A1F2XBU4-F1
#
_cell.length_a   1.000
_cell.length_b   1.000
_cell.length_c   1.000
_cell.angle_alpha   90.00
_cell.angle_beta   90.00
_cell.angle_gamma   90.00
#
_symmetry.space_group_name_H-M   'P 1'
#
loop_
_entity.id
_entity.type
_entity.pdbx_description
1 polymer ?
#
loop_
_entity_poly.entity_id
_entity_poly.type
_entity_poly.pdbx_seq_one_letter_code
_entity_poly.pdbx_strand_id
1 'polypeptide(L)'
;MHDHLRPVERRILALRASGESTDQIAARLRRSPAHVERIITWTDIPRSGPAPMLAPMARGRVVLALRGDGMSREAIAEKFGRSAESIRRLEGLAHYRRALDLLG
;
A
#
# COMPACT_ATOMS: atom_id res chain seq x y z
N MET A 1 16.35 6.53 16.23
CA MET A 1 15.88 6.52 14.83
C MET A 1 14.71 5.55 14.73
N HIS A 2 13.51 6.06 14.42
CA HIS A 2 12.29 5.24 14.27
C HIS A 2 12.09 4.82 12.80
N ASP A 3 13.14 4.28 12.16
CA ASP A 3 13.15 4.03 10.71
C ASP A 3 12.16 2.95 10.27
N HIS A 4 11.70 2.11 11.21
CA HIS A 4 10.67 1.11 11.00
C HIS A 4 9.23 1.65 11.10
N LEU A 5 9.05 2.88 11.60
CA LEU A 5 7.74 3.51 11.78
C LEU A 5 7.31 4.27 10.52
N ARG A 6 6.05 4.10 10.15
CA ARG A 6 5.44 4.84 9.06
C ARG A 6 5.37 6.33 9.41
N PRO A 7 5.28 7.22 8.40
CA PRO A 7 5.18 8.66 8.65
C PRO A 7 4.06 9.05 9.62
N VAL A 8 2.90 8.38 9.55
CA VAL A 8 1.76 8.65 10.45
C VAL A 8 2.06 8.26 11.90
N GLU A 9 2.72 7.14 12.14
CA GLU A 9 3.12 6.68 13.47
C GLU A 9 4.16 7.60 14.09
N ARG A 10 5.20 7.95 13.31
CA ARG A 10 6.21 8.92 13.77
C ARG A 10 5.58 10.24 14.18
N ARG A 11 4.60 10.72 13.40
CA ARG A 11 3.89 11.95 13.71
C ARG A 11 3.04 11.82 14.98
N ILE A 12 2.31 10.71 15.15
CA ILE A 12 1.50 10.47 16.36
C ILE A 12 2.40 10.43 17.60
N LEU A 13 3.51 9.68 17.56
CA LEU A 13 4.44 9.60 18.69
C LEU A 13 5.12 10.94 18.99
N ALA A 14 5.46 11.73 17.97
CA ALA A 14 6.03 13.06 18.17
C ALA A 14 5.05 14.01 18.89
N LEU A 15 3.76 13.99 18.50
CA LEU A 15 2.75 14.83 19.15
C LEU A 15 2.46 14.38 20.59
N ARG A 16 2.48 13.07 20.84
CA ARG A 16 2.38 12.52 22.19
C ARG A 16 3.59 12.90 23.05
N ALA A 17 4.79 12.86 22.48
CA ALA A 17 6.02 13.28 23.15
C ALA A 17 6.04 14.78 23.48
N SER A 18 5.33 15.62 22.71
CA SER A 18 5.09 17.03 23.04
C SER A 18 3.97 17.25 24.08
N GLY A 19 3.38 16.17 24.61
CA GLY A 19 2.35 16.23 25.65
C GLY A 19 0.92 16.38 25.14
N GLU A 20 0.67 16.26 23.82
CA GLU A 20 -0.71 16.28 23.31
C GLU A 20 -1.47 15.02 23.72
N SER A 21 -2.74 15.18 24.10
CA SER A 21 -3.62 14.05 24.40
C SER A 21 -4.05 13.31 23.13
N THR A 22 -4.46 12.05 23.27
CA THR A 22 -4.97 11.25 22.15
C THR A 22 -6.12 11.95 21.41
N ASP A 23 -7.03 12.62 22.12
CA ASP A 23 -8.14 13.36 21.50
C ASP A 23 -7.67 14.55 20.67
N GLN A 24 -6.68 15.30 21.16
CA GLN A 24 -6.08 16.41 20.43
C GLN A 24 -5.38 15.92 19.17
N ILE A 25 -4.62 14.84 19.28
CA ILE A 25 -3.94 14.20 18.16
C ILE A 25 -4.96 13.70 17.13
N ALA A 26 -6.04 13.06 17.59
CA ALA A 26 -7.12 12.56 16.75
C ALA A 26 -7.80 13.68 15.97
N ALA A 27 -8.14 14.79 16.64
CA ALA A 27 -8.70 15.98 16.00
C ALA A 27 -7.74 16.57 14.95
N ARG A 28 -6.46 16.72 15.28
CA ARG A 28 -5.41 17.26 14.40
C ARG A 28 -5.19 16.39 13.15
N LEU A 29 -5.32 15.07 13.27
CA LEU A 29 -5.16 14.12 12.18
C LEU A 29 -6.47 13.78 11.45
N ARG A 30 -7.60 14.36 11.89
CA ARG A 30 -8.96 14.05 11.39
C ARG A 30 -9.26 12.54 11.45
N ARG A 31 -8.92 11.91 12.58
CA ARG A 31 -9.16 10.49 12.90
C ARG A 31 -9.95 10.36 14.20
N SER A 32 -10.43 9.15 14.49
CA SER A 32 -11.05 8.87 15.78
C SER A 32 -9.98 8.61 16.86
N PRO A 33 -10.26 8.94 18.14
CA PRO A 33 -9.35 8.64 19.25
C PRO A 33 -8.99 7.15 19.32
N ALA A 34 -9.98 6.27 19.14
CA ALA A 34 -9.76 4.82 19.10
C ALA A 34 -8.81 4.37 17.97
N HIS A 35 -8.78 5.07 16.84
CA HIS A 35 -7.82 4.79 15.78
C HIS A 35 -6.39 5.19 16.20
N VAL A 36 -6.25 6.35 16.85
CA VAL A 36 -4.96 6.85 17.34
C VAL A 36 -4.40 5.93 18.43
N GLU A 37 -5.21 5.55 19.42
CA GLU A 37 -4.81 4.58 20.46
C GLU A 37 -4.31 3.28 19.84
N ARG A 38 -5.05 2.74 18.87
CA ARG A 38 -4.65 1.51 18.18
C ARG A 38 -3.29 1.64 17.50
N ILE A 39 -3.02 2.78 16.85
CA ILE A 39 -1.71 3.03 16.25
C ILE A 39 -0.63 3.07 17.32
N ILE A 40 -0.85 3.79 18.42
CA ILE A 40 0.10 3.86 19.55
C ILE A 40 0.39 2.45 20.10
N THR A 41 -0.63 1.62 20.29
CA THR A 41 -0.43 0.23 20.74
C THR A 41 0.40 -0.57 19.72
N TRP A 42 0.18 -0.34 18.42
CA TRP A 42 0.89 -1.07 17.37
C TRP A 42 2.32 -0.59 17.13
N THR A 43 2.72 0.60 17.60
CA THR A 43 4.12 1.05 17.43
C THR A 43 5.11 0.26 18.26
N ASP A 44 4.66 -0.36 19.36
CA ASP A 44 5.51 -1.19 20.21
C ASP A 44 5.70 -2.62 19.68
N ILE A 45 4.90 -3.01 18.68
CA ILE A 45 4.98 -4.35 18.07
C ILE A 45 6.02 -4.31 16.94
N PRO A 46 7.09 -5.13 17.00
CA PRO A 46 8.06 -5.23 15.92
C PRO A 46 7.36 -5.59 14.61
N ARG A 47 7.63 -4.80 13.57
CA ARG A 47 7.12 -5.12 12.24
C ARG A 47 7.82 -6.34 11.67
N SER A 48 7.03 -7.31 11.26
CA SER A 48 7.53 -8.40 10.43
C SER A 48 7.31 -8.07 8.95
N GLY A 49 8.42 -8.00 8.20
CA GLY A 49 8.43 -7.89 6.75
C GLY A 49 8.28 -6.47 6.16
N PRO A 50 8.57 -6.33 4.86
CA PRO A 50 8.41 -5.07 4.14
C PRO A 50 6.93 -4.65 4.09
N ALA A 51 6.69 -3.35 4.00
CA ALA A 51 5.33 -2.84 3.82
C ALA A 51 4.67 -3.53 2.61
N PRO A 52 3.39 -3.97 2.72
CA PRO A 52 2.71 -4.56 1.58
C PRO A 52 2.68 -3.53 0.45
N MET A 53 3.30 -3.87 -0.69
CA MET A 53 3.27 -3.06 -1.90
C MET A 53 1.83 -3.05 -2.44
N LEU A 54 1.03 -2.07 -2.00
CA LEU A 54 -0.39 -1.99 -2.34
C LEU A 54 -0.64 -1.34 -3.72
N ALA A 55 -1.54 -2.00 -4.46
CA ALA A 55 -2.37 -1.55 -5.59
C ALA A 55 -1.91 -1.79 -7.05
N PRO A 56 -0.81 -1.24 -7.60
CA PRO A 56 -0.47 -1.53 -9.02
C PRO A 56 -0.02 -2.98 -9.25
N MET A 57 0.63 -3.58 -8.25
CA MET A 57 1.31 -4.88 -8.37
C MET A 57 0.37 -6.08 -8.25
N ALA A 58 -0.64 -6.02 -7.38
CA ALA A 58 -1.62 -7.09 -7.28
C ALA A 58 -2.38 -7.25 -8.60
N ARG A 59 -2.80 -6.11 -9.19
CA ARG A 59 -3.50 -6.10 -10.48
C ARG A 59 -2.58 -6.47 -11.64
N GLY A 60 -1.35 -5.94 -11.69
CA GLY A 60 -0.37 -6.29 -12.71
C GLY A 60 -0.04 -7.79 -12.73
N ARG A 61 0.14 -8.43 -11.57
CA ARG A 61 0.36 -9.88 -11.47
C ARG A 61 -0.84 -10.69 -11.96
N VAL A 62 -2.05 -10.29 -11.58
CA VAL A 62 -3.28 -10.94 -12.04
C VAL A 62 -3.44 -10.77 -13.56
N VAL A 63 -3.15 -9.58 -14.10
CA VAL A 63 -3.14 -9.34 -15.54
C VAL A 63 -2.13 -10.26 -16.25
N LEU A 64 -0.90 -10.39 -15.75
CA LEU A 64 0.09 -11.31 -16.34
C LEU A 64 -0.34 -12.77 -16.26
N ALA A 65 -0.96 -13.20 -15.16
CA ALA A 65 -1.47 -14.57 -15.02
C ALA A 65 -2.56 -14.85 -16.07
N LEU A 66 -3.57 -13.97 -16.16
CA LEU A 66 -4.66 -14.10 -17.15
C LEU A 66 -4.15 -14.02 -18.60
N ARG A 67 -3.11 -13.22 -18.86
CA ARG A 67 -2.43 -13.18 -20.15
C ARG A 67 -1.68 -14.48 -20.45
N GLY A 68 -1.06 -15.09 -19.44
CA GLY A 68 -0.42 -16.42 -19.54
C GLY A 68 -1.43 -17.53 -19.83
N ASP A 69 -2.65 -17.41 -19.30
CA ASP A 69 -3.77 -18.31 -19.58
C ASP A 69 -4.43 -18.05 -20.96
N GLY A 70 -3.88 -17.11 -21.75
CA GLY A 70 -4.33 -16.81 -23.11
C GLY A 70 -5.48 -15.80 -23.23
N MET A 71 -5.96 -15.19 -22.13
CA MET A 71 -7.01 -14.18 -22.22
C MET A 71 -6.55 -12.93 -22.97
N SER A 72 -7.43 -12.36 -23.80
CA SER A 72 -7.18 -11.07 -24.48
C SER A 72 -7.25 -9.90 -23.50
N ARG A 73 -6.64 -8.76 -23.86
CA ARG A 73 -6.66 -7.54 -23.03
C ARG A 73 -8.09 -7.02 -22.85
N GLU A 74 -8.91 -7.19 -23.87
CA GLU A 74 -10.31 -6.78 -23.94
C GLU A 74 -11.15 -7.59 -22.94
N ALA A 75 -10.99 -8.91 -22.90
CA ALA A 75 -11.70 -9.77 -21.97
C ALA A 75 -11.26 -9.53 -20.51
N ILE A 76 -9.98 -9.23 -20.29
CA ILE A 76 -9.48 -8.84 -18.96
C ILE A 76 -10.03 -7.46 -18.56
N ALA A 77 -10.10 -6.52 -19.50
CA ALA A 77 -10.62 -5.18 -19.27
C ALA A 77 -12.10 -5.22 -18.83
N GLU A 78 -12.91 -6.06 -19.47
CA GLU A 78 -14.28 -6.33 -19.08
C GLU A 78 -14.37 -6.87 -17.64
N LYS A 79 -13.58 -7.91 -17.30
CA LYS A 79 -13.52 -8.46 -15.93
C LYS A 79 -13.11 -7.43 -14.87
N PHE A 80 -12.26 -6.47 -15.24
CA PHE A 80 -11.75 -5.45 -14.32
C PHE A 80 -12.63 -4.18 -14.26
N GLY A 81 -13.67 -4.08 -15.10
CA GLY A 81 -14.47 -2.86 -15.26
C GLY A 81 -13.61 -1.67 -15.73
N ARG A 82 -12.67 -1.91 -16.65
CA ARG A 82 -11.68 -0.93 -17.13
C ARG A 82 -11.54 -0.97 -18.66
N SER A 83 -10.74 -0.06 -19.21
CA SER A 83 -10.40 -0.06 -20.64
C SER A 83 -9.24 -1.01 -20.96
N ALA A 84 -9.19 -1.51 -22.20
CA ALA A 84 -8.10 -2.34 -22.70
C ALA A 84 -6.73 -1.62 -22.62
N GLU A 85 -6.69 -0.31 -22.87
CA GLU A 85 -5.49 0.51 -22.69
C GLU A 85 -5.03 0.59 -21.22
N SER A 86 -5.97 0.62 -20.26
CA SER A 86 -5.62 0.51 -18.85
C SER A 86 -5.00 -0.85 -18.52
N ILE A 87 -5.45 -1.93 -19.14
CA ILE A 87 -4.87 -3.28 -18.97
C ILE A 87 -3.49 -3.35 -19.61
N ARG A 88 -3.31 -2.83 -20.83
CA ARG A 88 -2.01 -2.73 -21.50
C ARG A 88 -0.98 -1.99 -20.66
N ARG A 89 -1.36 -0.87 -20.03
CA ARG A 89 -0.47 -0.11 -19.14
C ARG A 89 -0.08 -0.91 -17.90
N LEU A 90 -1.03 -1.64 -17.30
CA LEU A 90 -0.77 -2.51 -16.15
C LEU A 90 0.14 -3.69 -16.53
N GLU A 91 -0.05 -4.30 -17.70
CA GLU A 91 0.79 -5.37 -18.24
C GLU A 91 2.23 -4.87 -18.45
N GLY A 92 2.41 -3.71 -19.09
CA GLY A 92 3.73 -3.12 -19.32
C GLY A 92 4.47 -2.78 -18.02
N LEU A 93 3.77 -2.20 -17.03
CA LEU A 93 4.34 -1.94 -15.71
C LEU A 93 4.74 -3.23 -14.97
N ALA A 94 3.95 -4.29 -15.13
CA ALA A 94 4.24 -5.59 -14.52
C ALA A 94 5.47 -6.26 -15.14
N HIS A 95 5.63 -6.20 -16.48
CA HIS A 95 6.84 -6.69 -17.15
C HIS A 95 8.08 -5.89 -16.75
N TYR A 96 8.00 -4.57 -16.73
CA TYR A 96 9.11 -3.72 -16.31
C TYR A 96 9.59 -4.05 -14.90
N ARG A 97 8.65 -4.23 -13.95
CA ARG A 97 9.01 -4.63 -12.58
C ARG A 97 9.65 -6.01 -12.54
N ARG A 98 9.09 -7.00 -13.25
CA ARG A 98 9.69 -8.34 -13.34
C ARG A 98 11.11 -8.30 -13.88
N ALA A 99 11.40 -7.41 -14.84
CA ALA A 99 12.74 -7.20 -15.33
C ALA A 99 13.66 -6.61 -14.24
N LEU A 100 13.21 -5.63 -13.47
CA LEU A 100 13.98 -5.09 -12.34
C LEU A 100 14.30 -6.16 -11.29
N ASP A 101 13.34 -7.04 -10.98
CA ASP A 101 13.52 -8.10 -9.98
C ASP A 101 14.53 -9.18 -10.44
N LEU A 102 14.71 -9.36 -11.75
CA LEU A 102 15.70 -10.28 -12.33
C LEU A 102 17.11 -9.66 -12.44
N LEU A 103 17.21 -8.34 -12.31
CA LEU A 103 18.45 -7.57 -12.44
C LEU A 103 19.07 -7.16 -11.09
N GLY A 104 18.38 -7.42 -9.98
CA GLY A 104 18.86 -7.24 -8.61
C GLY A 104 19.26 -8.55 -7.95
#